data_AF-A0A814G9X5-F1
#
_entry.id   AF-A0A814G9X5-F1
#
_cell.length_a   1.000
_cell.length_b   1.000
_cell.length_c   1.000
_cell.angle_alpha   90.00
_cell.angle_beta   90.00
_cell.angle_gamma   90.00
#
_symmetry.space_group_name_H-M   'P 1'
#
loop_
_entity.id
_entity.type
_entity.pdbx_description
1 polymer ?
#
loop_
_entity_poly.entity_id
_entity_poly.type
_entity_poly.pdbx_seq_one_letter_code
_entity_poly.pdbx_strand_id
1 'polypeptide(L)'
;MSSVASNSSDFEEEAKKARECYMYGDYSKGITFYKLAIDKLRRYCQTLSNPIEKKRGTECLTELERELQSTIEHERTINEIHDNLLGKYMNSGGAGGRGMGGDAFNDFGDGDRFFNAVMDERPTRDFGFNNNRNGPFGATPFQTPAARFQEVRRDVKSSNNNAKARKAPSNGPDNKQKQHDNKRVNNQPTNGEKKYQPIGSEKDLVEGLERDIVQKDPNVRWSDVAGCIAAKKLLQEAVVLPLYMPDFFKGIRRPWKGILLFGPPGTGKTMLAKAVATECKTTFFNVAAANLTSKYHGEGEKLVRLLFELAKFYAPSTVFIDEIDSLCSSRGQTNEHEASRRAKSELLIQMDGVSGALGSDDPSKMVMVLGATNHPWDLDDAMRRRLEKRIYIPLPDIDTRKQLLEINLKEVPLDGDVDLQLIAEKLEGYSGSDITSVCRDAAMMQMRRVTENLSMTEIQNIAQNLKEQLQLPTKMEDFTNAISKISSSVSKEMLEKYDKWMKDFGSV
;
A
#
# COMPACT_ATOMS: atom_id res chain seq x y z
N MET A 1 -40.21 -12.20 -38.80
CA MET A 1 -40.43 -12.24 -37.34
C MET A 1 -39.13 -12.23 -36.52
N SER A 2 -37.97 -12.64 -37.06
CA SER A 2 -36.69 -12.62 -36.31
C SER A 2 -35.99 -11.25 -36.20
N SER A 3 -36.31 -10.26 -37.04
CA SER A 3 -35.65 -8.93 -36.99
C SER A 3 -36.38 -7.89 -36.13
N VAL A 4 -37.60 -8.18 -35.68
CA VAL A 4 -38.40 -7.27 -34.85
C VAL A 4 -38.12 -7.49 -33.36
N ALA A 5 -37.72 -8.70 -32.97
CA ALA A 5 -37.37 -9.06 -31.60
C ALA A 5 -36.00 -8.49 -31.16
N SER A 6 -35.03 -8.38 -32.08
CA SER A 6 -33.71 -7.80 -31.77
C SER A 6 -33.74 -6.29 -31.56
N ASN A 7 -34.64 -5.57 -32.23
CA ASN A 7 -34.73 -4.11 -32.09
C ASN A 7 -35.47 -3.67 -30.81
N SER A 8 -36.23 -4.57 -30.18
CA SER A 8 -36.96 -4.27 -28.95
C SER A 8 -36.08 -4.34 -27.71
N SER A 9 -35.08 -5.23 -27.69
CA SER A 9 -34.16 -5.36 -26.54
C SER A 9 -33.21 -4.18 -26.41
N ASP A 10 -32.81 -3.59 -27.54
CA ASP A 10 -31.77 -2.58 -27.55
C ASP A 10 -32.23 -1.29 -26.86
N PHE A 11 -33.41 -0.76 -27.21
CA PHE A 11 -33.90 0.50 -26.62
C PHE A 11 -34.17 0.37 -25.11
N GLU A 12 -34.60 -0.81 -24.64
CA GLU A 12 -34.81 -1.10 -23.22
C GLU A 12 -33.48 -1.08 -22.46
N GLU A 13 -32.42 -1.62 -23.06
CA GLU A 13 -31.07 -1.60 -22.47
C GLU A 13 -30.53 -0.17 -22.38
N GLU A 14 -30.74 0.66 -23.41
CA GLU A 14 -30.34 2.07 -23.36
C GLU A 14 -31.16 2.90 -22.38
N ALA A 15 -32.47 2.67 -22.27
CA ALA A 15 -33.30 3.33 -21.27
C ALA A 15 -32.89 2.94 -19.84
N LYS A 16 -32.50 1.68 -19.62
CA LYS A 16 -31.98 1.22 -18.32
C LYS A 16 -30.64 1.88 -17.98
N LYS A 17 -29.70 1.95 -18.92
CA LYS A 17 -28.42 2.65 -18.75
C LYS A 17 -28.63 4.14 -18.46
N ALA A 18 -29.60 4.78 -19.13
CA ALA A 18 -29.96 6.19 -18.87
C ALA A 18 -30.44 6.40 -17.43
N ARG A 19 -31.33 5.53 -16.94
CA ARG A 19 -31.82 5.56 -15.55
C ARG A 19 -30.73 5.26 -14.52
N GLU A 20 -29.82 4.34 -14.82
CA GLU A 20 -28.64 4.08 -13.97
C GLU A 20 -27.75 5.32 -13.88
N CYS A 21 -27.41 5.96 -15.00
CA CYS A 21 -26.64 7.22 -15.00
C CYS A 21 -27.33 8.34 -14.22
N TYR A 22 -28.66 8.45 -14.33
CA TYR A 22 -29.46 9.38 -13.55
C TYR A 22 -29.34 9.13 -12.04
N MET A 23 -29.40 7.87 -11.60
CA MET A 23 -29.26 7.51 -10.17
C MET A 23 -27.84 7.75 -9.64
N TYR A 24 -26.82 7.62 -10.48
CA TYR A 24 -25.43 7.91 -10.14
C TYR A 24 -25.08 9.42 -10.22
N GLY A 25 -26.03 10.28 -10.60
CA GLY A 25 -25.84 11.73 -10.66
C GLY A 25 -25.06 12.24 -11.89
N ASP A 26 -24.80 11.38 -12.88
CA ASP A 26 -24.16 11.76 -14.14
C ASP A 26 -25.21 12.12 -15.19
N TYR A 27 -25.86 13.28 -15.00
CA TYR A 27 -26.99 13.74 -15.81
C TYR A 27 -26.60 13.98 -17.28
N SER A 28 -25.36 14.41 -17.55
CA SER A 28 -24.86 14.68 -18.91
C SER A 28 -24.79 13.41 -19.77
N LYS A 29 -24.25 12.32 -19.22
CA LYS A 29 -24.29 11.00 -19.87
C LYS A 29 -25.71 10.45 -19.94
N GLY A 30 -26.49 10.61 -18.88
CA GLY A 30 -27.91 10.22 -18.84
C GLY A 30 -28.73 10.81 -20.00
N ILE A 31 -28.58 12.11 -20.28
CA ILE A 31 -29.25 12.82 -21.38
C ILE A 31 -28.89 12.21 -22.74
N THR A 32 -27.63 11.84 -22.93
CA THR A 32 -27.16 11.24 -24.19
C THR A 32 -27.81 9.88 -24.42
N PHE A 33 -27.89 9.05 -23.37
CA PHE A 33 -28.55 7.73 -23.45
C PHE A 33 -30.07 7.85 -23.63
N TYR A 34 -30.73 8.80 -22.95
CA TYR A 34 -32.16 9.07 -23.15
C TYR A 34 -32.46 9.51 -24.58
N LYS A 35 -31.67 10.41 -25.16
CA LYS A 35 -31.83 10.82 -26.58
C LYS A 35 -31.69 9.63 -27.53
N LEU A 36 -30.70 8.77 -27.30
CA LEU A 36 -30.46 7.58 -28.10
C LEU A 36 -31.63 6.56 -28.00
N ALA A 37 -32.14 6.33 -26.80
CA ALA A 37 -33.28 5.46 -26.55
C ALA A 37 -34.55 5.98 -27.23
N ILE A 38 -34.82 7.29 -27.15
CA ILE A 38 -35.96 7.95 -27.82
C ILE A 38 -35.84 7.80 -29.34
N ASP A 39 -34.69 8.06 -29.93
CA ASP A 39 -34.49 7.94 -31.38
C ASP A 39 -34.70 6.51 -31.88
N LYS A 40 -34.23 5.51 -31.12
CA LYS A 40 -34.45 4.10 -31.43
C LYS A 40 -35.92 3.72 -31.29
N LEU A 41 -36.59 4.15 -30.23
CA LEU A 41 -38.02 3.89 -30.01
C LEU A 41 -38.90 4.56 -31.08
N ARG A 42 -38.55 5.77 -31.54
CA ARG A 42 -39.24 6.44 -32.67
C ARG A 42 -39.14 5.62 -33.95
N ARG A 43 -37.94 5.11 -34.28
CA ARG A 43 -37.73 4.24 -35.45
C ARG A 43 -38.52 2.94 -35.31
N TYR A 44 -38.54 2.34 -34.12
CA TYR A 44 -39.33 1.14 -33.85
C TYR A 44 -40.83 1.38 -34.05
N CYS A 45 -41.37 2.47 -33.50
CA CYS A 45 -42.78 2.85 -33.64
C CYS A 45 -43.22 3.06 -35.11
N GLN A 46 -42.30 3.47 -35.99
CA GLN A 46 -42.58 3.62 -37.44
C GLN A 46 -42.69 2.28 -38.16
N THR A 47 -42.06 1.22 -37.65
CA THR A 47 -42.08 -0.12 -38.26
C THR A 47 -43.28 -0.97 -37.85
N LEU A 48 -44.06 -0.52 -36.86
CA LEU A 48 -45.21 -1.26 -36.33
C LEU A 48 -46.48 -1.02 -37.16
N SER A 49 -47.05 -2.10 -37.69
CA SER A 49 -48.33 -2.09 -38.41
C SER A 49 -49.55 -2.24 -37.48
N ASN A 50 -49.36 -2.72 -36.24
CA ASN A 50 -50.45 -3.02 -35.32
C ASN A 50 -50.88 -1.75 -34.52
N PRO A 51 -52.15 -1.32 -34.59
CA PRO A 51 -52.60 -0.07 -33.95
C PRO A 51 -52.48 -0.07 -32.42
N ILE A 52 -52.57 -1.24 -31.76
CA ILE A 52 -52.47 -1.34 -30.29
C ILE A 52 -51.02 -1.15 -29.82
N GLU A 53 -50.07 -1.78 -30.51
CA GLU A 53 -48.64 -1.67 -30.19
C GLU A 53 -48.11 -0.27 -30.51
N LYS A 54 -48.61 0.34 -31.58
CA LYS A 54 -48.29 1.73 -31.92
C LYS A 54 -48.74 2.70 -30.83
N LYS A 55 -49.93 2.49 -30.25
CA LYS A 55 -50.42 3.29 -29.12
C LYS A 55 -49.54 3.14 -27.87
N ARG A 56 -49.15 1.91 -27.51
CA ARG A 56 -48.23 1.66 -26.38
C ARG A 56 -46.84 2.25 -26.61
N GLY A 57 -46.30 2.13 -27.83
CA GLY A 57 -45.02 2.73 -28.19
C GLY A 57 -45.05 4.25 -28.08
N THR A 58 -46.15 4.91 -28.49
CA THR A 58 -46.32 6.35 -28.31
C THR A 58 -46.45 6.76 -26.84
N GLU A 59 -47.12 5.97 -26.00
CA GLU A 59 -47.20 6.22 -24.55
C GLU A 59 -45.80 6.12 -23.90
N CYS A 60 -45.03 5.08 -24.22
CA CYS A 60 -43.66 4.91 -23.73
C CYS A 60 -42.72 6.04 -24.21
N LEU A 61 -42.89 6.51 -25.45
CA LEU A 61 -42.16 7.66 -25.97
C LEU A 61 -42.41 8.92 -25.12
N THR A 62 -43.68 9.21 -24.82
CA THR A 62 -44.04 10.38 -24.00
C THR A 62 -43.50 10.29 -22.57
N GLU A 63 -43.36 9.08 -22.03
CA GLU A 63 -42.78 8.85 -20.71
C GLU A 63 -41.26 9.10 -20.72
N LEU A 64 -40.53 8.55 -21.69
CA LEU A 64 -39.09 8.79 -21.83
C LEU A 64 -38.76 10.26 -22.14
N GLU A 65 -39.58 10.95 -22.92
CA GLU A 65 -39.43 12.38 -23.18
C GLU A 65 -39.63 13.21 -21.89
N ARG A 66 -40.55 12.80 -21.02
CA ARG A 66 -40.73 13.42 -19.70
C ARG A 66 -39.53 13.18 -18.78
N GLU A 67 -39.00 11.96 -18.74
CA GLU A 67 -37.80 11.63 -17.95
C GLU A 67 -36.57 12.41 -18.43
N LEU A 68 -36.39 12.53 -19.75
CA LEU A 68 -35.33 13.35 -20.34
C LEU A 68 -35.45 14.81 -19.92
N GLN A 69 -36.66 15.39 -19.96
CA GLN A 69 -36.87 16.78 -19.58
C GLN A 69 -36.53 17.03 -18.10
N SER A 70 -36.91 16.12 -17.20
CA SER A 70 -36.55 16.20 -15.79
C SER A 70 -35.03 16.08 -15.59
N THR A 71 -34.36 15.21 -16.35
CA THR A 71 -32.89 15.06 -16.30
C THR A 71 -32.17 16.34 -16.72
N ILE A 72 -32.64 17.01 -17.78
CA ILE A 72 -32.09 18.29 -18.24
C ILE A 72 -32.29 19.40 -17.20
N GLU A 73 -33.45 19.43 -16.54
CA GLU A 73 -33.75 20.40 -15.48
C GLU A 73 -32.84 20.20 -14.25
N HIS A 74 -32.57 18.96 -13.88
CA HIS A 74 -31.61 18.65 -12.80
C HIS A 74 -30.18 19.02 -13.17
N GLU A 75 -29.72 18.74 -14.39
CA GLU A 75 -28.40 19.17 -14.86
C GLU A 75 -28.27 20.70 -14.82
N ARG A 76 -29.29 21.41 -15.28
CA ARG A 76 -29.33 22.88 -15.25
C ARG A 76 -29.28 23.42 -13.82
N THR A 77 -30.05 22.86 -12.91
CA THR A 77 -30.07 23.28 -11.51
C THR A 77 -28.71 23.07 -10.84
N ILE A 78 -28.04 21.96 -11.14
CA ILE A 78 -26.70 21.67 -10.62
C ILE A 78 -25.68 22.70 -11.15
N ASN A 79 -25.75 23.03 -12.44
CA ASN A 79 -24.87 24.04 -13.04
C ASN A 79 -25.13 25.43 -12.44
N GLU A 80 -26.39 25.81 -12.23
CA GLU A 80 -26.74 27.08 -11.57
C GLU A 80 -26.26 27.14 -10.11
N ILE A 81 -26.31 26.03 -9.37
CA ILE A 81 -25.76 25.93 -8.00
C ILE A 81 -24.24 26.06 -8.03
N HIS A 82 -23.59 25.39 -8.97
CA HIS A 82 -22.13 25.44 -9.15
C HIS A 82 -21.65 26.87 -9.48
N ASP A 83 -22.33 27.56 -10.39
CA ASP A 83 -22.01 28.94 -10.76
C ASP A 83 -22.27 29.93 -9.62
N ASN A 84 -23.35 29.73 -8.84
CA ASN A 84 -23.63 30.55 -7.66
C ASN A 84 -22.62 30.32 -6.51
N LEU A 85 -22.12 29.10 -6.35
CA LEU A 85 -21.06 28.77 -5.38
C LEU A 85 -19.73 29.40 -5.79
N LEU A 86 -19.35 29.31 -7.07
CA LEU A 86 -18.15 29.95 -7.61
C LEU A 86 -18.24 31.48 -7.53
N GLY A 87 -19.41 32.05 -7.84
CA GLY A 87 -19.67 33.48 -7.71
C GLY A 87 -19.54 34.00 -6.28
N LYS A 88 -20.00 33.23 -5.28
CA LYS A 88 -19.80 33.55 -3.85
C LYS A 88 -18.34 33.48 -3.44
N TYR A 89 -17.59 32.48 -3.92
CA TYR A 89 -16.16 32.35 -3.63
C TYR A 89 -15.35 33.51 -4.21
N MET A 90 -15.68 34.00 -5.41
CA MET A 90 -15.02 35.16 -6.00
C MET A 90 -15.39 36.48 -5.30
N ASN A 91 -16.61 36.62 -4.77
CA ASN A 91 -17.01 37.82 -4.03
C ASN A 91 -16.53 37.86 -2.57
N SER A 92 -16.14 36.72 -1.97
CA SER A 92 -15.58 36.67 -0.61
C SER A 92 -14.07 36.93 -0.51
N GLY A 93 -13.38 37.15 -1.64
CA GLY A 93 -11.93 37.41 -1.70
C GLY A 93 -11.51 38.89 -1.78
N GLY A 94 -12.44 39.83 -1.66
CA GLY A 94 -12.21 41.26 -1.94
C GLY A 94 -12.08 42.16 -0.71
N ALA A 95 -11.15 41.88 0.21
CA ALA A 95 -10.74 42.85 1.23
C ALA A 95 -9.23 42.76 1.49
N GLY A 96 -8.45 43.57 0.76
CA GLY A 96 -7.09 43.93 1.14
C GLY A 96 -6.06 43.80 0.02
N GLY A 97 -5.56 44.93 -0.48
CA GLY A 97 -4.26 44.99 -1.16
C GLY A 97 -4.25 45.73 -2.48
N ARG A 98 -3.97 47.04 -2.43
CA ARG A 98 -3.67 47.88 -3.61
C ARG A 98 -2.28 47.53 -4.18
N GLY A 99 -2.24 47.20 -5.47
CA GLY A 99 -1.38 47.78 -6.50
C GLY A 99 0.13 47.53 -6.50
N MET A 100 0.62 46.72 -7.45
CA MET A 100 1.39 47.16 -8.65
C MET A 100 1.65 45.96 -9.58
N GLY A 101 1.52 46.18 -10.90
CA GLY A 101 1.42 45.17 -11.97
C GLY A 101 2.71 44.40 -12.28
N GLY A 102 2.77 43.49 -13.24
CA GLY A 102 1.84 43.00 -14.26
C GLY A 102 2.49 41.78 -14.93
N ASP A 103 1.72 41.08 -15.75
CA ASP A 103 2.13 40.04 -16.72
C ASP A 103 2.28 38.58 -16.21
N ALA A 104 1.14 37.91 -16.06
CA ALA A 104 0.93 36.54 -16.59
C ALA A 104 -0.57 36.22 -16.60
N PHE A 105 -0.99 35.37 -17.56
CA PHE A 105 -2.33 34.80 -17.74
C PHE A 105 -3.36 35.63 -18.53
N ASN A 106 -3.15 35.68 -19.84
CA ASN A 106 -4.22 35.49 -20.82
C ASN A 106 -3.75 34.37 -21.75
N ASP A 107 -4.38 33.19 -21.68
CA ASP A 107 -4.92 32.47 -22.83
C ASP A 107 -5.43 31.10 -22.37
N PHE A 108 -6.74 30.94 -22.18
CA PHE A 108 -7.47 29.67 -22.35
C PHE A 108 -8.96 30.01 -22.23
N GLY A 109 -9.53 30.42 -23.35
CA GLY A 109 -10.95 30.69 -23.50
C GLY A 109 -11.31 30.82 -24.96
N ASP A 110 -11.29 29.71 -25.70
CA ASP A 110 -12.25 29.47 -26.78
C ASP A 110 -12.15 28.00 -27.25
N GLY A 111 -13.07 27.19 -26.76
CA GLY A 111 -13.27 25.81 -27.16
C GLY A 111 -14.53 25.69 -28.00
N ASP A 112 -14.49 26.19 -29.24
CA ASP A 112 -15.48 25.86 -30.26
C ASP A 112 -14.86 25.99 -31.66
N ARG A 113 -14.27 24.89 -32.13
CA ARG A 113 -14.17 24.40 -33.52
C ARG A 113 -13.12 23.27 -33.57
N PHE A 114 -13.32 22.35 -34.51
CA PHE A 114 -12.43 21.23 -34.92
C PHE A 114 -12.83 19.81 -34.49
N PHE A 115 -13.96 19.35 -35.05
CA PHE A 115 -13.99 18.04 -35.70
C PHE A 115 -14.56 18.22 -37.10
N ASN A 116 -13.67 18.38 -38.09
CA ASN A 116 -13.88 18.05 -39.51
C ASN A 116 -12.61 18.40 -40.30
N ALA A 117 -11.74 17.42 -40.51
CA ALA A 117 -10.97 17.22 -41.74
C ALA A 117 -10.06 16.00 -41.56
N VAL A 118 -10.54 14.86 -42.05
CA VAL A 118 -9.71 13.73 -42.45
C VAL A 118 -9.25 14.00 -43.88
N MET A 119 -7.94 13.86 -44.12
CA MET A 119 -7.23 13.55 -45.37
C MET A 119 -6.10 14.52 -45.72
N ASP A 120 -4.99 13.88 -46.11
CA ASP A 120 -3.89 14.34 -46.96
C ASP A 120 -3.06 15.56 -46.51
N GLU A 121 -1.80 15.32 -46.15
CA GLU A 121 -0.64 15.53 -47.04
C GLU A 121 0.66 15.40 -46.23
N ARG A 122 1.60 14.59 -46.73
CA ARG A 122 3.01 14.61 -46.29
C ARG A 122 3.67 15.88 -46.80
N PRO A 123 4.67 16.43 -46.10
CA PRO A 123 5.78 17.05 -46.80
C PRO A 123 7.13 16.47 -46.40
N THR A 124 7.80 16.00 -47.44
CA THR A 124 9.24 15.86 -47.60
C THR A 124 9.97 17.15 -47.22
N ARG A 125 11.16 17.03 -46.62
CA ARG A 125 12.19 18.05 -46.71
C ARG A 125 13.55 17.41 -46.95
N ASP A 126 14.08 17.75 -48.11
CA ASP A 126 15.35 17.34 -48.68
C ASP A 126 16.18 18.61 -48.91
N PHE A 127 17.48 18.48 -48.64
CA PHE A 127 18.65 19.25 -49.10
C PHE A 127 18.88 20.74 -48.76
N GLY A 128 20.11 21.03 -48.33
CA GLY A 128 20.69 22.39 -48.34
C GLY A 128 22.06 22.55 -47.66
N PHE A 129 23.10 22.00 -48.29
CA PHE A 129 24.56 22.19 -48.10
C PHE A 129 25.06 23.51 -47.46
N ASN A 130 26.12 23.43 -46.62
CA ASN A 130 27.36 24.15 -46.93
C ASN A 130 28.64 23.53 -46.30
N ASN A 131 29.72 23.62 -47.08
CA ASN A 131 31.07 23.04 -46.90
C ASN A 131 32.03 23.94 -46.10
N ASN A 132 32.94 23.32 -45.33
CA ASN A 132 34.41 23.52 -45.37
C ASN A 132 35.09 22.61 -44.32
N ARG A 133 35.68 21.46 -44.68
CA ARG A 133 37.11 21.24 -45.06
C ARG A 133 38.14 21.56 -43.96
N ASN A 134 38.67 20.51 -43.32
CA ASN A 134 40.05 20.01 -43.52
C ASN A 134 40.31 18.73 -42.69
N GLY A 135 40.67 17.61 -43.35
CA GLY A 135 41.28 16.41 -42.73
C GLY A 135 42.81 16.57 -42.60
N PRO A 136 43.66 15.51 -42.53
CA PRO A 136 43.42 14.05 -42.75
C PRO A 136 44.04 13.18 -41.60
N PHE A 137 43.90 11.85 -41.42
CA PHE A 137 44.25 10.69 -42.27
C PHE A 137 43.81 9.36 -41.60
N GLY A 138 43.32 8.39 -42.41
CA GLY A 138 43.56 6.92 -42.27
C GLY A 138 42.33 6.04 -41.95
N ALA A 139 41.56 5.49 -42.90
CA ALA A 139 41.79 4.41 -43.89
C ALA A 139 41.76 2.96 -43.31
N THR A 140 40.57 2.35 -43.11
CA THR A 140 39.92 1.28 -43.93
C THR A 140 40.05 -0.16 -43.33
N PRO A 141 39.32 -1.20 -43.79
CA PRO A 141 38.21 -1.83 -43.04
C PRO A 141 38.36 -3.37 -42.94
N PHE A 142 37.48 -4.14 -42.28
CA PHE A 142 37.29 -5.56 -42.66
C PHE A 142 35.95 -6.16 -42.21
N GLN A 143 35.49 -7.13 -43.00
CA GLN A 143 34.16 -7.68 -43.19
C GLN A 143 33.75 -8.80 -42.21
N THR A 144 32.43 -9.04 -42.15
CA THR A 144 31.77 -10.31 -41.79
C THR A 144 32.21 -11.49 -42.68
N PRO A 145 32.04 -12.74 -42.22
CA PRO A 145 31.04 -13.59 -42.90
C PRO A 145 30.26 -14.56 -42.00
N ALA A 146 29.14 -15.03 -42.54
CA ALA A 146 28.31 -16.13 -42.06
C ALA A 146 28.84 -17.50 -42.52
N ALA A 147 28.57 -18.57 -41.76
CA ALA A 147 27.88 -19.82 -42.20
C ALA A 147 28.26 -21.09 -41.40
N ARG A 148 27.22 -21.91 -41.14
CA ARG A 148 27.12 -23.38 -41.36
C ARG A 148 27.11 -24.36 -40.16
N PHE A 149 26.03 -25.16 -40.19
CA PHE A 149 25.68 -26.41 -39.48
C PHE A 149 26.79 -27.47 -39.36
N GLN A 150 26.80 -28.23 -38.24
CA GLN A 150 26.67 -29.71 -38.26
C GLN A 150 26.44 -30.32 -36.85
N GLU A 151 25.46 -31.23 -36.76
CA GLU A 151 25.22 -32.17 -35.66
C GLU A 151 26.32 -33.24 -35.56
N VAL A 152 26.65 -33.70 -34.35
CA VAL A 152 27.17 -35.06 -34.10
C VAL A 152 26.57 -35.61 -32.81
N ARG A 153 25.71 -36.62 -32.95
CA ARG A 153 25.29 -37.58 -31.91
C ARG A 153 26.45 -38.50 -31.54
N ARG A 154 26.57 -38.89 -30.27
CA ARG A 154 27.11 -40.20 -29.87
C ARG A 154 26.38 -40.76 -28.65
N ASP A 155 25.80 -41.94 -28.88
CA ASP A 155 25.29 -42.90 -27.91
C ASP A 155 26.40 -43.47 -27.02
N VAL A 156 26.12 -43.73 -25.73
CA VAL A 156 26.71 -44.86 -24.98
C VAL A 156 25.66 -45.49 -24.07
N LYS A 157 25.69 -46.82 -24.07
CA LYS A 157 24.69 -47.80 -23.61
C LYS A 157 24.62 -48.01 -22.09
N SER A 158 23.43 -48.44 -21.69
CA SER A 158 23.05 -49.26 -20.53
C SER A 158 24.04 -50.38 -20.17
N SER A 159 24.21 -50.63 -18.87
CA SER A 159 24.47 -51.97 -18.33
C SER A 159 23.99 -52.05 -16.88
N ASN A 160 22.96 -52.87 -16.71
CA ASN A 160 22.35 -53.32 -15.47
C ASN A 160 23.26 -54.38 -14.81
N ASN A 161 23.40 -54.41 -13.48
CA ASN A 161 23.72 -55.64 -12.76
C ASN A 161 23.27 -55.59 -11.30
N ASN A 162 22.74 -56.73 -10.87
CA ASN A 162 21.90 -56.93 -9.69
C ASN A 162 22.69 -57.58 -8.54
N ALA A 163 22.08 -57.51 -7.34
CA ALA A 163 22.26 -58.38 -6.17
C ALA A 163 23.40 -58.10 -5.16
N LYS A 164 23.03 -57.78 -3.91
CA LYS A 164 22.91 -58.80 -2.83
C LYS A 164 22.26 -58.23 -1.56
N ALA A 165 21.33 -59.02 -1.03
CA ALA A 165 20.59 -58.81 0.21
C ALA A 165 21.38 -59.28 1.45
N ARG A 166 21.11 -58.67 2.61
CA ARG A 166 21.21 -59.29 3.94
C ARG A 166 20.06 -58.85 4.83
N LYS A 167 19.42 -59.82 5.49
CA LYS A 167 18.25 -59.72 6.38
C LYS A 167 18.67 -59.78 7.86
N ALA A 168 18.03 -58.90 8.66
CA ALA A 168 17.32 -59.15 9.95
C ALA A 168 18.14 -59.31 11.27
N PRO A 169 17.51 -59.29 12.48
CA PRO A 169 16.26 -58.64 12.97
C PRO A 169 16.43 -57.93 14.35
N SER A 170 15.41 -57.21 14.86
CA SER A 170 15.15 -57.15 16.32
C SER A 170 13.74 -56.67 16.69
N ASN A 171 13.09 -57.42 17.59
CA ASN A 171 11.92 -57.06 18.39
C ASN A 171 12.34 -56.19 19.61
N GLY A 172 11.42 -55.38 20.15
CA GLY A 172 11.58 -54.39 21.24
C GLY A 172 11.84 -54.95 22.66
N PRO A 173 11.55 -54.23 23.79
CA PRO A 173 10.64 -53.07 23.98
C PRO A 173 11.14 -51.92 24.93
N ASP A 174 10.23 -50.98 25.22
CA ASP A 174 10.10 -50.03 26.36
C ASP A 174 10.71 -48.59 26.39
N ASN A 175 9.79 -47.64 26.16
CA ASN A 175 9.34 -46.56 27.07
C ASN A 175 10.28 -45.40 27.50
N LYS A 176 9.98 -44.17 27.02
CA LYS A 176 9.80 -42.94 27.85
C LYS A 176 9.27 -41.72 27.05
N GLN A 177 8.43 -40.97 27.74
CA GLN A 177 7.57 -39.84 27.33
C GLN A 177 8.30 -38.56 26.87
N LYS A 178 7.61 -37.75 26.04
CA LYS A 178 7.13 -36.36 26.30
C LYS A 178 6.64 -35.73 24.97
N GLN A 179 5.34 -35.67 24.72
CA GLN A 179 4.45 -34.50 24.92
C GLN A 179 5.02 -33.17 24.42
N HIS A 180 4.48 -32.68 23.30
CA HIS A 180 4.25 -31.27 23.06
C HIS A 180 2.85 -31.09 22.46
N ASP A 181 2.00 -30.39 23.21
CA ASP A 181 0.60 -30.14 22.91
C ASP A 181 0.42 -29.26 21.66
N ASN A 182 -0.14 -29.85 20.60
CA ASN A 182 -0.66 -29.12 19.46
C ASN A 182 -2.06 -28.58 19.80
N LYS A 183 -2.14 -27.33 20.25
CA LYS A 183 -3.39 -26.55 20.18
C LYS A 183 -3.68 -26.26 18.70
N ARG A 184 -4.43 -27.16 18.06
CA ARG A 184 -5.10 -26.91 16.78
C ARG A 184 -6.11 -25.78 16.98
N VAL A 185 -5.78 -24.58 16.50
CA VAL A 185 -6.78 -23.54 16.25
C VAL A 185 -7.58 -24.00 15.04
N ASN A 186 -8.80 -24.46 15.28
CA ASN A 186 -9.78 -24.79 14.24
C ASN A 186 -10.26 -23.49 13.58
N ASN A 187 -9.58 -23.06 12.52
CA ASN A 187 -10.20 -22.16 11.55
C ASN A 187 -11.05 -22.99 10.60
N GLN A 188 -12.36 -23.03 10.84
CA GLN A 188 -13.32 -23.44 9.81
C GLN A 188 -13.19 -22.47 8.62
N PRO A 189 -13.21 -22.97 7.38
CA PRO A 189 -13.15 -22.11 6.21
C PRO A 189 -14.51 -21.40 6.08
N THR A 190 -14.50 -20.10 6.32
CA THR A 190 -15.63 -19.24 5.98
C THR A 190 -15.53 -18.87 4.49
N ASN A 191 -16.66 -18.98 3.80
CA ASN A 191 -17.00 -18.57 2.44
C ASN A 191 -15.88 -18.00 1.53
N GLY A 192 -15.59 -18.73 0.44
CA GLY A 192 -15.22 -18.13 -0.85
C GLY A 192 -13.92 -17.34 -0.91
N GLU A 193 -12.91 -17.70 -0.13
CA GLU A 193 -11.61 -17.04 -0.22
C GLU A 193 -10.96 -17.30 -1.59
N LYS A 194 -10.70 -16.22 -2.36
CA LYS A 194 -9.85 -16.26 -3.54
C LYS A 194 -8.49 -16.81 -3.12
N LYS A 195 -8.18 -18.06 -3.47
CA LYS A 195 -6.85 -18.65 -3.28
C LYS A 195 -6.04 -18.49 -4.55
N TYR A 196 -4.82 -17.99 -4.41
CA TYR A 196 -3.89 -17.95 -5.52
C TYR A 196 -3.51 -19.39 -5.90
N GLN A 197 -3.66 -19.75 -7.18
CA GLN A 197 -3.20 -21.04 -7.69
C GLN A 197 -1.89 -20.82 -8.44
N PRO A 198 -0.74 -21.20 -7.86
CA PRO A 198 0.54 -21.04 -8.55
C PRO A 198 0.66 -22.00 -9.72
N ILE A 199 1.40 -21.58 -10.74
CA ILE A 199 1.72 -22.37 -11.91
C ILE A 199 2.99 -23.18 -11.62
N GLY A 200 2.86 -24.48 -11.32
CA GLY A 200 4.01 -25.41 -11.21
C GLY A 200 4.48 -25.73 -9.78
N SER A 201 5.78 -26.01 -9.62
CA SER A 201 6.43 -26.48 -8.38
C SER A 201 6.56 -25.44 -7.26
N GLU A 202 5.94 -24.27 -7.44
CA GLU A 202 6.07 -23.11 -6.53
C GLU A 202 4.98 -23.08 -5.47
N LYS A 203 4.13 -24.11 -5.43
CA LYS A 203 3.02 -24.22 -4.48
C LYS A 203 3.47 -24.19 -3.03
N ASP A 204 4.53 -24.90 -2.69
CA ASP A 204 5.06 -24.94 -1.32
C ASP A 204 5.63 -23.57 -0.90
N LEU A 205 6.22 -22.82 -1.84
CA LEU A 205 6.75 -21.48 -1.60
C LEU A 205 5.62 -20.47 -1.41
N VAL A 206 4.57 -20.55 -2.22
CA VAL A 206 3.38 -19.70 -2.10
C VAL A 206 2.65 -19.97 -0.79
N GLU A 207 2.43 -21.22 -0.42
CA GLU A 207 1.77 -21.56 0.84
C GLU A 207 2.59 -21.09 2.05
N GLY A 208 3.93 -21.21 2.00
CA GLY A 208 4.82 -20.65 3.01
C GLY A 208 4.71 -19.12 3.09
N LEU A 209 4.70 -18.45 1.94
CA LEU A 209 4.64 -16.99 1.88
C LEU A 209 3.27 -16.44 2.32
N GLU A 210 2.17 -17.09 1.93
CA GLU A 210 0.82 -16.74 2.39
C GLU A 210 0.70 -16.87 3.91
N ARG A 211 1.27 -17.93 4.50
CA ARG A 211 1.23 -18.13 5.96
C ARG A 211 2.10 -17.12 6.72
N ASP A 212 3.30 -16.86 6.21
CA ASP A 212 4.32 -16.14 6.97
C ASP A 212 4.24 -14.61 6.77
N ILE A 213 3.69 -14.14 5.63
CA ILE A 213 3.70 -12.73 5.23
C ILE A 213 2.30 -12.09 5.23
N VAL A 214 1.24 -12.83 4.87
CA VAL A 214 -0.10 -12.25 4.69
C VAL A 214 -0.83 -12.11 6.02
N GLN A 215 -1.12 -10.87 6.39
CA GLN A 215 -1.95 -10.51 7.54
C GLN A 215 -3.18 -9.74 7.04
N LYS A 216 -4.38 -10.30 7.25
CA LYS A 216 -5.62 -9.64 6.81
C LYS A 216 -6.03 -8.48 7.72
N ASP A 217 -5.73 -8.58 9.01
CA ASP A 217 -5.97 -7.51 9.97
C ASP A 217 -4.93 -7.57 11.11
N PRO A 218 -3.98 -6.64 11.18
CA PRO A 218 -3.01 -6.60 12.27
C PRO A 218 -3.60 -6.15 13.63
N ASN A 219 -4.91 -5.87 13.74
CA ASN A 219 -5.62 -5.50 14.97
C ASN A 219 -4.97 -4.34 15.75
N VAL A 220 -4.35 -3.40 15.04
CA VAL A 220 -3.80 -2.16 15.61
C VAL A 220 -4.58 -1.00 15.02
N ARG A 221 -5.08 -0.08 15.85
CA ARG A 221 -5.86 1.08 15.39
C ARG A 221 -5.07 2.38 15.46
N TRP A 222 -5.56 3.43 14.82
CA TRP A 222 -4.97 4.76 14.93
C TRP A 222 -4.95 5.32 16.36
N SER A 223 -5.88 4.84 17.22
CA SER A 223 -5.97 5.20 18.64
C SER A 223 -4.82 4.66 19.47
N ASP A 224 -4.20 3.57 19.03
CA ASP A 224 -3.15 2.88 19.79
C ASP A 224 -1.77 3.48 19.51
N VAL A 225 -1.66 4.30 18.46
CA VAL A 225 -0.45 5.05 18.12
C VAL A 225 -0.58 6.46 18.70
N ALA A 226 0.29 6.84 19.63
CA ALA A 226 0.32 8.21 20.15
C ALA A 226 1.05 9.17 19.19
N GLY A 227 0.59 10.41 19.10
CA GLY A 227 1.26 11.48 18.34
C GLY A 227 1.35 11.22 16.83
N CYS A 228 2.47 11.67 16.23
CA CYS A 228 2.78 11.54 14.80
C CYS A 228 1.71 12.13 13.85
N ILE A 229 1.07 13.23 14.24
CA ILE A 229 -0.09 13.80 13.53
C ILE A 229 0.21 14.08 12.05
N ALA A 230 1.37 14.66 11.75
CA ALA A 230 1.81 14.93 10.38
C ALA A 230 1.97 13.64 9.56
N ALA A 231 2.62 12.62 10.12
CA ALA A 231 2.80 11.33 9.46
C ALA A 231 1.47 10.60 9.25
N LYS A 232 0.56 10.62 10.24
CA LYS A 232 -0.79 10.05 10.13
C LYS A 232 -1.59 10.73 9.02
N LYS A 233 -1.55 12.07 8.96
CA LYS A 233 -2.25 12.84 7.92
C LYS A 233 -1.72 12.50 6.52
N LEU A 234 -0.40 12.48 6.34
CA LEU A 234 0.23 12.11 5.06
C LEU A 234 -0.12 10.68 4.65
N LEU A 235 -0.09 9.71 5.58
CA LEU A 235 -0.48 8.33 5.29
C LEU A 235 -1.98 8.22 4.99
N GLN A 236 -2.82 8.99 5.67
CA GLN A 236 -4.25 9.05 5.36
C GLN A 236 -4.49 9.61 3.95
N GLU A 237 -3.78 10.67 3.57
CA GLU A 237 -3.85 11.23 2.22
C GLU A 237 -3.33 10.26 1.16
N ALA A 238 -2.27 9.51 1.48
CA ALA A 238 -1.62 8.58 0.57
C ALA A 238 -2.39 7.28 0.34
N VAL A 239 -3.04 6.75 1.38
CA VAL A 239 -3.62 5.39 1.35
C VAL A 239 -5.13 5.43 1.42
N VAL A 240 -5.68 6.27 2.29
CA VAL A 240 -7.12 6.28 2.58
C VAL A 240 -7.88 7.03 1.48
N LEU A 241 -7.43 8.24 1.11
CA LEU A 241 -8.13 9.05 0.12
C LEU A 241 -8.25 8.39 -1.27
N PRO A 242 -7.22 7.71 -1.81
CA PRO A 242 -7.32 7.05 -3.11
C PRO A 242 -8.30 5.87 -3.13
N LEU A 243 -8.51 5.22 -1.97
CA LEU A 243 -9.50 4.16 -1.82
C LEU A 243 -10.95 4.70 -1.82
N TYR A 244 -11.17 5.87 -1.21
CA TYR A 244 -12.50 6.48 -1.14
C TYR A 244 -12.86 7.30 -2.39
N MET A 245 -11.90 7.96 -3.04
CA MET A 245 -12.15 8.85 -4.18
C MET A 245 -11.20 8.55 -5.36
N PRO A 246 -11.30 7.38 -5.99
CA PRO A 246 -10.37 6.98 -7.05
C PRO A 246 -10.43 7.87 -8.29
N ASP A 247 -11.59 8.49 -8.57
CA ASP A 247 -11.76 9.38 -9.73
C ASP A 247 -10.92 10.66 -9.65
N PHE A 248 -10.61 11.12 -8.43
CA PHE A 248 -9.78 12.30 -8.21
C PHE A 248 -8.29 12.01 -8.42
N PHE A 249 -7.84 10.81 -8.06
CA PHE A 249 -6.42 10.41 -8.12
C PHE A 249 -6.04 9.82 -9.48
N LYS A 250 -6.23 10.60 -10.56
CA LYS A 250 -5.88 10.24 -11.95
C LYS A 250 -4.74 11.09 -12.51
N GLY A 251 -4.01 10.54 -13.48
CA GLY A 251 -2.92 11.23 -14.18
C GLY A 251 -1.78 11.63 -13.24
N ILE A 252 -1.49 12.94 -13.16
CA ILE A 252 -0.44 13.49 -12.28
C ILE A 252 -0.78 13.29 -10.80
N ARG A 253 -2.07 13.26 -10.45
CA ARG A 253 -2.56 13.09 -9.07
C ARG A 253 -2.64 11.63 -8.65
N ARG A 254 -1.97 10.72 -9.35
CA ARG A 254 -1.90 9.31 -8.95
C ARG A 254 -1.35 9.19 -7.52
N PRO A 255 -1.83 8.23 -6.72
CA PRO A 255 -1.34 8.05 -5.37
C PRO A 255 0.13 7.63 -5.38
N TRP A 256 0.84 7.95 -4.31
CA TRP A 256 2.23 7.54 -4.15
C TRP A 256 2.32 6.03 -4.02
N LYS A 257 3.23 5.42 -4.77
CA LYS A 257 3.41 3.97 -4.77
C LYS A 257 4.41 3.48 -3.73
N GLY A 258 5.33 4.36 -3.33
CA GLY A 258 6.42 4.06 -2.40
C GLY A 258 6.52 5.14 -1.34
N ILE A 259 6.36 4.75 -0.08
CA ILE A 259 6.52 5.63 1.08
C ILE A 259 7.63 5.04 1.97
N LEU A 260 8.57 5.88 2.39
CA LEU A 260 9.61 5.52 3.35
C LEU A 260 9.34 6.18 4.69
N LEU A 261 9.21 5.38 5.73
CA LEU A 261 9.19 5.80 7.13
C LEU A 261 10.61 5.69 7.67
N PHE A 262 11.19 6.79 8.13
CA PHE A 262 12.52 6.79 8.72
C PHE A 262 12.55 7.58 10.03
N GLY A 263 13.48 7.22 10.90
CA GLY A 263 13.66 7.88 12.19
C GLY A 263 14.28 6.94 13.21
N PRO A 264 14.53 7.42 14.44
CA PRO A 264 15.15 6.62 15.48
C PRO A 264 14.38 5.33 15.77
N PRO A 265 15.08 4.27 16.23
CA PRO A 265 14.43 3.03 16.63
C PRO A 265 13.48 3.26 17.81
N GLY A 266 12.48 2.39 17.95
CA GLY A 266 11.55 2.47 19.09
C GLY A 266 10.49 3.58 19.01
N THR A 267 10.34 4.28 17.88
CA THR A 267 9.31 5.31 17.64
C THR A 267 7.99 4.77 17.07
N GLY A 268 7.85 3.45 16.93
CA GLY A 268 6.59 2.84 16.49
C GLY A 268 6.33 2.85 14.98
N LYS A 269 7.37 2.95 14.13
CA LYS A 269 7.24 2.91 12.65
C LYS A 269 6.47 1.68 12.15
N THR A 270 6.81 0.50 12.65
CA THR A 270 6.13 -0.77 12.35
C THR A 270 4.69 -0.80 12.87
N MET A 271 4.42 -0.14 14.01
CA MET A 271 3.07 -0.04 14.58
C MET A 271 2.19 0.91 13.76
N LEU A 272 2.76 2.00 13.28
CA LEU A 272 2.12 2.95 12.37
C LEU A 272 1.71 2.27 11.05
N ALA A 273 2.61 1.48 10.47
CA ALA A 273 2.33 0.71 9.25
C ALA A 273 1.16 -0.28 9.44
N LYS A 274 1.13 -0.98 10.57
CA LYS A 274 0.03 -1.89 10.93
C LYS A 274 -1.29 -1.14 11.12
N ALA A 275 -1.27 0.01 11.80
CA ALA A 275 -2.45 0.84 11.99
C ALA A 275 -3.06 1.30 10.65
N VAL A 276 -2.22 1.73 9.70
CA VAL A 276 -2.67 2.08 8.35
C VAL A 276 -3.42 0.92 7.70
N ALA A 277 -2.88 -0.29 7.79
CA ALA A 277 -3.45 -1.44 7.12
C ALA A 277 -4.82 -1.87 7.70
N THR A 278 -4.96 -1.88 9.03
CA THR A 278 -6.24 -2.15 9.71
C THR A 278 -7.30 -1.11 9.32
N GLU A 279 -6.93 0.16 9.24
CA GLU A 279 -7.86 1.26 8.99
C GLU A 279 -8.31 1.35 7.53
N CYS A 280 -7.41 1.00 6.60
CA CYS A 280 -7.74 0.90 5.18
C CYS A 280 -8.45 -0.41 4.81
N LYS A 281 -8.51 -1.40 5.73
CA LYS A 281 -9.00 -2.77 5.47
C LYS A 281 -8.35 -3.42 4.24
N THR A 282 -7.09 -3.09 3.99
CA THR A 282 -6.29 -3.66 2.90
C THR A 282 -5.51 -4.87 3.38
N THR A 283 -5.19 -5.78 2.47
CA THR A 283 -4.31 -6.91 2.83
C THR A 283 -2.90 -6.41 3.14
N PHE A 284 -2.36 -6.79 4.30
CA PHE A 284 -1.05 -6.37 4.78
C PHE A 284 -0.03 -7.48 4.55
N PHE A 285 1.01 -7.19 3.79
CA PHE A 285 2.14 -8.10 3.61
C PHE A 285 3.29 -7.62 4.48
N ASN A 286 3.57 -8.32 5.58
CA ASN A 286 4.67 -8.01 6.48
C ASN A 286 5.95 -8.74 6.06
N VAL A 287 6.82 -8.06 5.33
CA VAL A 287 8.04 -8.64 4.78
C VAL A 287 9.24 -8.23 5.63
N ALA A 288 9.83 -9.20 6.30
CA ALA A 288 11.14 -9.05 6.92
C ALA A 288 12.25 -9.43 5.94
N ALA A 289 13.44 -8.84 6.10
CA ALA A 289 14.60 -9.15 5.25
C ALA A 289 14.94 -10.65 5.19
N ALA A 290 14.80 -11.34 6.32
CA ALA A 290 15.04 -12.78 6.42
C ALA A 290 14.10 -13.61 5.51
N ASN A 291 12.88 -13.14 5.26
CA ASN A 291 11.89 -13.87 4.44
C ASN A 291 12.26 -13.86 2.95
N LEU A 292 13.08 -12.91 2.51
CA LEU A 292 13.51 -12.77 1.11
C LEU A 292 14.87 -13.43 0.83
N THR A 293 15.57 -13.88 1.88
CA THR A 293 16.85 -14.57 1.76
C THR A 293 16.70 -16.07 1.94
N SER A 294 17.17 -16.87 0.99
CA SER A 294 17.18 -18.32 1.12
C SER A 294 18.58 -18.90 0.83
N LYS A 295 18.79 -20.16 1.24
CA LYS A 295 20.04 -20.89 1.01
C LYS A 295 20.19 -21.37 -0.44
N TYR A 296 19.09 -21.44 -1.19
CA TYR A 296 19.09 -21.95 -2.55
C TYR A 296 19.26 -20.81 -3.55
N HIS A 297 20.18 -21.00 -4.49
CA HIS A 297 20.49 -19.99 -5.50
C HIS A 297 19.25 -19.71 -6.39
N GLY A 298 18.88 -18.44 -6.54
CA GLY A 298 17.78 -18.00 -7.39
C GLY A 298 16.38 -18.13 -6.79
N GLU A 299 16.23 -18.67 -5.59
CA GLU A 299 14.92 -18.74 -4.92
C GLU A 299 14.50 -17.38 -4.33
N GLY A 300 15.44 -16.56 -3.86
CA GLY A 300 15.15 -15.20 -3.37
C GLY A 300 14.49 -14.28 -4.43
N GLU A 301 14.95 -14.33 -5.69
CA GLU A 301 14.32 -13.58 -6.80
C GLU A 301 12.88 -14.07 -7.05
N LYS A 302 12.67 -15.39 -7.05
CA LYS A 302 11.35 -15.98 -7.22
C LYS A 302 10.40 -15.59 -6.10
N LEU A 303 10.87 -15.57 -4.84
CA LEU A 303 10.08 -15.14 -3.69
C LEU A 303 9.64 -13.69 -3.83
N VAL A 304 10.54 -12.79 -4.23
CA VAL A 304 10.18 -11.38 -4.48
C VAL A 304 9.14 -11.27 -5.59
N ARG A 305 9.31 -11.98 -6.70
CA ARG A 305 8.33 -11.97 -7.79
C ARG A 305 6.96 -12.50 -7.33
N LEU A 306 6.93 -13.65 -6.67
CA LEU A 306 5.71 -14.26 -6.15
C LEU A 306 5.01 -13.38 -5.12
N LEU A 307 5.76 -12.70 -4.24
CA LEU A 307 5.24 -11.74 -3.29
C LEU A 307 4.43 -10.63 -3.99
N PHE A 308 4.98 -10.02 -5.04
CA PHE A 308 4.27 -8.97 -5.78
C PHE A 308 3.13 -9.51 -6.64
N GLU A 309 3.22 -10.73 -7.17
CA GLU A 309 2.11 -11.40 -7.85
C GLU A 309 0.93 -11.65 -6.89
N LEU A 310 1.22 -12.14 -5.68
CA LEU A 310 0.24 -12.33 -4.60
C LEU A 310 -0.34 -11.00 -4.13
N ALA A 311 0.49 -9.97 -3.94
CA ALA A 311 0.03 -8.64 -3.57
C ALA A 311 -0.94 -8.06 -4.61
N LYS A 312 -0.67 -8.27 -5.91
CA LYS A 312 -1.58 -7.87 -7.01
C LYS A 312 -2.87 -8.69 -7.01
N PHE A 313 -2.80 -9.98 -6.67
CA PHE A 313 -3.98 -10.85 -6.60
C PHE A 313 -4.92 -10.49 -5.45
N TYR A 314 -4.35 -10.14 -4.29
CA TYR A 314 -5.06 -9.73 -3.07
C TYR A 314 -5.29 -8.21 -2.98
N ALA A 315 -5.14 -7.49 -4.09
CA ALA A 315 -5.33 -6.04 -4.13
C ALA A 315 -6.78 -5.63 -3.74
N PRO A 316 -6.97 -4.48 -3.06
CA PRO A 316 -5.96 -3.51 -2.65
C PRO A 316 -5.07 -4.03 -1.50
N SER A 317 -3.76 -3.85 -1.66
CA SER A 317 -2.75 -4.41 -0.75
C SER A 317 -1.63 -3.43 -0.40
N THR A 318 -1.11 -3.58 0.82
CA THR A 318 0.04 -2.82 1.32
C THR A 318 1.18 -3.79 1.62
N VAL A 319 2.31 -3.61 0.93
CA VAL A 319 3.55 -4.35 1.18
C VAL A 319 4.43 -3.55 2.11
N PHE A 320 4.56 -4.00 3.36
CA PHE A 320 5.44 -3.40 4.34
C PHE A 320 6.77 -4.14 4.39
N ILE A 321 7.86 -3.39 4.19
CA ILE A 321 9.23 -3.90 4.25
C ILE A 321 9.91 -3.24 5.45
N ASP A 322 10.06 -4.00 6.53
CA ASP A 322 10.80 -3.53 7.72
C ASP A 322 12.31 -3.67 7.50
N GLU A 323 13.08 -2.78 8.11
CA GLU A 323 14.54 -2.72 7.99
C GLU A 323 15.03 -2.79 6.53
N ILE A 324 14.43 -1.98 5.66
CA ILE A 324 14.71 -2.02 4.21
C ILE A 324 16.19 -1.72 3.89
N ASP A 325 16.90 -1.05 4.79
CA ASP A 325 18.36 -0.83 4.75
C ASP A 325 19.15 -2.14 4.71
N SER A 326 18.66 -3.20 5.36
CA SER A 326 19.32 -4.52 5.37
C SER A 326 19.24 -5.24 4.02
N LEU A 327 18.19 -4.98 3.23
CA LEU A 327 18.01 -5.54 1.88
C LEU A 327 18.61 -4.64 0.79
N CYS A 328 18.61 -3.34 1.04
CA CYS A 328 18.87 -2.31 0.04
C CYS A 328 20.07 -1.42 0.38
N SER A 329 21.08 -1.98 1.06
CA SER A 329 22.34 -1.31 1.37
C SER A 329 23.02 -0.73 0.13
N SER A 330 23.73 0.37 0.31
CA SER A 330 24.49 1.03 -0.75
C SER A 330 25.48 0.07 -1.38
N ARG A 331 25.48 0.02 -2.72
CA ARG A 331 26.33 -0.87 -3.53
C ARG A 331 27.79 -0.52 -3.26
N GLY A 332 28.53 -1.36 -2.55
CA GLY A 332 29.96 -1.09 -2.32
C GLY A 332 30.62 -1.82 -1.17
N GLN A 333 29.87 -2.48 -0.28
CA GLN A 333 30.52 -3.41 0.64
C GLN A 333 31.04 -4.61 -0.15
N THR A 334 32.36 -4.80 -0.13
CA THR A 334 33.12 -5.84 -0.85
C THR A 334 32.72 -7.28 -0.50
N ASN A 335 31.78 -7.47 0.44
CA ASN A 335 31.28 -8.78 0.91
C ASN A 335 29.78 -9.01 0.63
N GLU A 336 29.12 -8.21 -0.20
CA GLU A 336 27.71 -8.51 -0.54
C GLU A 336 27.58 -9.80 -1.36
N HIS A 337 26.79 -10.75 -0.86
CA HIS A 337 26.45 -11.97 -1.57
C HIS A 337 25.70 -11.66 -2.88
N GLU A 338 26.10 -12.31 -3.97
CA GLU A 338 25.47 -12.14 -5.29
C GLU A 338 23.95 -12.38 -5.25
N ALA A 339 23.50 -13.32 -4.41
CA ALA A 339 22.08 -13.61 -4.19
C ALA A 339 21.29 -12.40 -3.65
N SER A 340 21.87 -11.61 -2.74
CA SER A 340 21.23 -10.42 -2.19
C SER A 340 21.11 -9.31 -3.25
N ARG A 341 22.16 -9.11 -4.06
CA ARG A 341 22.15 -8.13 -5.17
C ARG A 341 21.09 -8.43 -6.22
N ARG A 342 20.92 -9.72 -6.52
CA ARG A 342 19.90 -10.25 -7.40
C ARG A 342 18.49 -10.03 -6.87
N ALA A 343 18.22 -10.40 -5.63
CA ALA A 343 16.93 -10.13 -4.96
C ALA A 343 16.60 -8.63 -4.89
N LYS A 344 17.58 -7.77 -4.58
CA LYS A 344 17.44 -6.31 -4.60
C LYS A 344 17.09 -5.77 -6.00
N SER A 345 17.72 -6.32 -7.04
CA SER A 345 17.45 -5.93 -8.43
C SER A 345 16.03 -6.34 -8.83
N GLU A 346 15.59 -7.53 -8.43
CA GLU A 346 14.22 -7.99 -8.66
C GLU A 346 13.19 -7.14 -7.91
N LEU A 347 13.47 -6.76 -6.65
CA LEU A 347 12.61 -5.87 -5.87
C LEU A 347 12.39 -4.52 -6.58
N LEU A 348 13.47 -3.92 -7.10
CA LEU A 348 13.41 -2.69 -7.89
C LEU A 348 12.56 -2.86 -9.16
N ILE A 349 12.75 -3.97 -9.88
CA ILE A 349 11.98 -4.29 -11.10
C ILE A 349 10.51 -4.46 -10.76
N GLN A 350 10.16 -5.15 -9.66
CA GLN A 350 8.76 -5.36 -9.28
C GLN A 350 8.09 -4.07 -8.80
N MET A 351 8.79 -3.21 -8.05
CA MET A 351 8.28 -1.88 -7.67
C MET A 351 7.96 -1.01 -8.91
N ASP A 352 8.78 -1.12 -9.96
CA ASP A 352 8.52 -0.47 -11.26
C ASP A 352 7.45 -1.19 -12.08
N GLY A 353 7.38 -2.52 -11.96
CA GLY A 353 6.40 -3.38 -12.65
C GLY A 353 4.97 -3.22 -12.14
N VAL A 354 4.79 -2.76 -10.89
CA VAL A 354 3.51 -2.21 -10.40
C VAL A 354 3.10 -0.96 -11.20
N SER A 355 4.01 -0.37 -11.98
CA SER A 355 3.77 0.80 -12.83
C SER A 355 3.43 0.50 -14.29
N GLY A 356 3.65 -0.72 -14.79
CA GLY A 356 3.67 -0.99 -16.24
C GLY A 356 2.53 -1.83 -16.80
N ALA A 357 1.82 -2.61 -15.99
CA ALA A 357 0.75 -3.49 -16.46
C ALA A 357 -0.58 -2.98 -15.94
N LEU A 358 -1.13 -1.97 -16.63
CA LEU A 358 -2.56 -1.80 -16.96
C LEU A 358 -2.73 -0.33 -17.33
N GLY A 359 -2.96 -0.06 -18.61
CA GLY A 359 -3.64 1.16 -19.09
C GLY A 359 -5.10 1.23 -18.62
N SER A 360 -5.38 0.71 -17.43
CA SER A 360 -6.61 0.94 -16.70
C SER A 360 -6.19 1.50 -15.35
N ASP A 361 -6.52 2.77 -15.14
CA ASP A 361 -6.58 3.44 -13.84
C ASP A 361 -7.65 2.76 -12.95
N ASP A 362 -7.53 1.44 -12.75
CA ASP A 362 -8.46 0.67 -11.94
C ASP A 362 -7.93 0.69 -10.50
N PRO A 363 -8.58 1.45 -9.60
CA PRO A 363 -8.16 1.58 -8.20
C PRO A 363 -8.21 0.24 -7.45
N SER A 364 -8.94 -0.75 -7.97
CA SER A 364 -9.10 -2.06 -7.34
C SER A 364 -7.81 -2.91 -7.36
N LYS A 365 -6.81 -2.53 -8.18
CA LYS A 365 -5.52 -3.24 -8.30
C LYS A 365 -4.34 -2.48 -7.70
N MET A 366 -4.61 -1.52 -6.81
CA MET A 366 -3.58 -0.72 -6.18
C MET A 366 -2.72 -1.55 -5.22
N VAL A 367 -1.40 -1.50 -5.43
CA VAL A 367 -0.39 -2.07 -4.52
C VAL A 367 0.51 -0.93 -4.08
N MET A 368 0.57 -0.69 -2.77
CA MET A 368 1.47 0.29 -2.17
C MET A 368 2.62 -0.39 -1.45
N VAL A 369 3.83 0.15 -1.56
CA VAL A 369 5.01 -0.28 -0.82
C VAL A 369 5.32 0.74 0.28
N LEU A 370 5.37 0.25 1.53
CA LEU A 370 5.74 1.02 2.70
C LEU A 370 7.06 0.46 3.26
N GLY A 371 8.14 1.22 3.13
CA GLY A 371 9.44 0.85 3.72
C GLY A 371 9.61 1.48 5.09
N ALA A 372 10.18 0.76 6.05
CA ALA A 372 10.69 1.34 7.28
C ALA A 372 12.20 1.15 7.38
N THR A 373 12.91 2.18 7.85
CA THR A 373 14.36 2.10 8.10
C THR A 373 14.77 2.90 9.32
N ASN A 374 15.80 2.42 10.01
CA ASN A 374 16.50 3.18 11.03
C ASN A 374 17.71 3.93 10.42
N HIS A 375 18.28 3.47 9.32
CA HIS A 375 19.49 4.03 8.71
C HIS A 375 19.23 4.54 7.29
N PRO A 376 18.55 5.69 7.12
CA PRO A 376 18.18 6.19 5.80
C PRO A 376 19.39 6.59 4.93
N TRP A 377 20.55 6.82 5.52
CA TRP A 377 21.81 7.10 4.82
C TRP A 377 22.42 5.87 4.12
N ASP A 378 22.11 4.66 4.59
CA ASP A 378 22.62 3.42 4.00
C ASP A 378 21.82 2.98 2.76
N LEU A 379 20.70 3.65 2.48
CA LEU A 379 19.80 3.33 1.38
C LEU A 379 20.36 3.77 0.02
N ASP A 380 20.43 2.82 -0.93
CA ASP A 380 20.82 3.06 -2.33
C ASP A 380 19.92 4.10 -3.00
N ASP A 381 20.53 4.94 -3.85
CA ASP A 381 19.85 5.99 -4.61
C ASP A 381 18.73 5.45 -5.49
N ALA A 382 18.86 4.22 -6.01
CA ALA A 382 17.81 3.57 -6.79
C ALA A 382 16.52 3.38 -5.98
N MET A 383 16.63 2.85 -4.76
CA MET A 383 15.50 2.67 -3.85
C MET A 383 14.97 4.01 -3.35
N ARG A 384 15.89 4.95 -3.06
CA ARG A 384 15.53 6.31 -2.66
C ARG A 384 14.66 7.01 -3.71
N ARG A 385 14.88 6.76 -5.00
CA ARG A 385 14.05 7.30 -6.10
C ARG A 385 12.67 6.64 -6.21
N ARG A 386 12.52 5.37 -5.83
CA ARG A 386 11.21 4.65 -5.88
C ARG A 386 10.35 4.88 -4.64
N LEU A 387 10.97 5.25 -3.54
CA LEU A 387 10.32 5.74 -2.33
C LEU A 387 10.14 7.26 -2.46
N GLU A 388 9.09 7.64 -3.20
CA GLU A 388 8.79 9.01 -3.59
C GLU A 388 8.57 9.92 -2.37
N LYS A 389 7.77 9.46 -1.40
CA LYS A 389 7.47 10.21 -0.17
C LYS A 389 8.29 9.66 0.99
N ARG A 390 8.96 10.54 1.72
CA ARG A 390 9.87 10.19 2.82
C ARG A 390 9.42 10.92 4.08
N ILE A 391 8.90 10.18 5.03
CA ILE A 391 8.29 10.71 6.24
C ILE A 391 9.25 10.47 7.40
N TYR A 392 9.67 11.56 8.03
CA TYR A 392 10.42 11.51 9.27
C TYR A 392 9.48 11.28 10.45
N ILE A 393 9.85 10.33 11.31
CA ILE A 393 9.16 10.06 12.57
C ILE A 393 10.09 10.49 13.70
N PRO A 394 9.84 11.65 14.34
CA PRO A 394 10.67 12.17 15.42
C PRO A 394 10.48 11.39 16.72
N LEU A 395 11.29 11.73 17.72
CA LEU A 395 11.02 11.35 19.10
C LEU A 395 9.71 12.01 19.61
N PRO A 396 9.03 11.40 20.60
CA PRO A 396 7.75 11.91 21.09
C PRO A 396 7.90 13.22 21.86
N ASP A 397 7.04 14.20 21.54
CA ASP A 397 6.84 15.44 22.30
C ASP A 397 6.25 15.18 23.68
N ILE A 398 6.24 16.17 24.58
CA ILE A 398 5.73 16.03 25.95
C ILE A 398 4.28 15.52 25.99
N ASP A 399 3.40 16.04 25.13
CA ASP A 399 2.01 15.62 25.02
C ASP A 399 1.90 14.18 24.50
N THR A 400 2.77 13.82 23.54
CA THR A 400 2.83 12.46 23.00
C THR A 400 3.36 11.48 24.06
N ARG A 401 4.34 11.87 24.88
CA ARG A 401 4.85 11.06 25.99
C ARG A 401 3.77 10.82 27.03
N LYS A 402 3.00 11.84 27.39
CA LYS A 402 1.84 11.70 28.29
C LYS A 402 0.81 10.71 27.72
N GLN A 403 0.43 10.85 26.46
CA GLN A 403 -0.46 9.89 25.79
C GLN A 403 0.11 8.46 25.77
N LEU A 404 1.41 8.30 25.54
CA LEU A 404 2.06 6.98 25.59
C LEU A 404 1.98 6.38 27.00
N LEU A 405 2.20 7.17 28.05
CA LEU A 405 2.04 6.70 29.44
C LEU A 405 0.59 6.25 29.70
N GLU A 406 -0.41 7.03 29.28
CA GLU A 406 -1.83 6.69 29.42
C GLU A 406 -2.18 5.38 28.69
N ILE A 407 -1.67 5.18 27.47
CA ILE A 407 -1.92 3.95 26.69
C ILE A 407 -1.24 2.74 27.37
N ASN A 408 0.01 2.86 27.79
CA ASN A 408 0.76 1.76 28.40
C ASN A 408 0.24 1.40 29.81
N LEU A 409 -0.30 2.38 30.56
CA LEU A 409 -0.78 2.19 31.93
C LEU A 409 -2.28 1.95 32.01
N LYS A 410 -3.00 1.84 30.89
CA LYS A 410 -4.45 1.63 30.85
C LYS A 410 -4.93 0.40 31.64
N GLU A 411 -4.09 -0.64 31.68
CA GLU A 411 -4.39 -1.90 32.40
C GLU A 411 -3.74 -1.96 33.80
N VAL A 412 -2.92 -0.97 34.17
CA VAL A 412 -2.15 -0.96 35.41
C VAL A 412 -2.86 -0.10 36.46
N PRO A 413 -3.14 -0.60 37.67
CA PRO A 413 -3.69 0.22 38.74
C PRO A 413 -2.65 1.27 39.18
N LEU A 414 -3.01 2.54 39.08
CA LEU A 414 -2.18 3.67 39.50
C LEU A 414 -2.66 4.22 40.84
N ASP A 415 -1.73 4.70 41.65
CA ASP A 415 -2.06 5.43 42.88
C ASP A 415 -2.56 6.84 42.55
N GLY A 416 -3.36 7.45 43.43
CA GLY A 416 -3.89 8.80 43.24
C GLY A 416 -2.81 9.89 43.19
N ASP A 417 -1.63 9.57 43.71
CA ASP A 417 -0.48 10.46 43.79
C ASP A 417 0.37 10.48 42.49
N VAL A 418 0.02 9.69 41.47
CA VAL A 418 0.80 9.56 40.23
C VAL A 418 0.44 10.69 39.26
N ASP A 419 1.38 11.62 39.08
CA ASP A 419 1.27 12.66 38.06
C ASP A 419 2.03 12.27 36.78
N LEU A 420 1.26 11.89 35.75
CA LEU A 420 1.80 11.52 34.44
C LEU A 420 2.50 12.68 33.73
N GLN A 421 2.15 13.93 34.04
CA GLN A 421 2.75 15.09 33.41
C GLN A 421 4.18 15.31 33.90
N LEU A 422 4.40 15.21 35.21
CA LEU A 422 5.75 15.25 35.80
C LEU A 422 6.64 14.08 35.32
N ILE A 423 6.05 12.90 35.11
CA ILE A 423 6.79 11.76 34.53
C ILE A 423 7.17 12.07 33.08
N ALA A 424 6.25 12.61 32.28
CA ALA A 424 6.52 12.95 30.88
C ALA A 424 7.62 14.03 30.71
N GLU A 425 7.75 14.95 31.66
CA GLU A 425 8.86 15.92 31.72
C GLU A 425 10.21 15.24 31.96
N LYS A 426 10.26 14.26 32.89
CA LYS A 426 11.49 13.51 33.21
C LYS A 426 11.94 12.55 32.10
N LEU A 427 11.05 12.19 31.18
CA LEU A 427 11.29 11.27 30.07
C LEU A 427 11.73 11.98 28.77
N GLU A 428 12.33 13.17 28.87
CA GLU A 428 12.86 13.88 27.70
C GLU A 428 13.96 13.05 27.00
N GLY A 429 13.85 12.90 25.68
CA GLY A 429 14.81 12.14 24.87
C GLY A 429 14.58 10.61 24.83
N TYR A 430 13.56 10.10 25.51
CA TYR A 430 13.21 8.68 25.49
C TYR A 430 12.44 8.32 24.21
N SER A 431 12.71 7.14 23.65
CA SER A 431 11.89 6.58 22.57
C SER A 431 10.59 5.99 23.11
N GLY A 432 9.61 5.70 22.25
CA GLY A 432 8.37 5.04 22.67
C GLY A 432 8.64 3.67 23.32
N SER A 433 9.61 2.91 22.79
CA SER A 433 10.05 1.65 23.38
C SER A 433 10.68 1.81 24.76
N ASP A 434 11.46 2.88 24.98
CA ASP A 434 12.06 3.16 26.28
C ASP A 434 10.97 3.51 27.31
N ILE A 435 9.97 4.32 26.92
CA ILE A 435 8.82 4.68 27.77
C ILE A 435 8.01 3.43 28.15
N THR A 436 7.72 2.54 27.21
CA THR A 436 7.06 1.25 27.51
C THR A 436 7.91 0.40 28.45
N SER A 437 9.24 0.44 28.33
CA SER A 437 10.15 -0.28 29.24
C SER A 437 10.12 0.31 30.65
N VAL A 438 10.05 1.65 30.79
CA VAL A 438 9.87 2.33 32.08
C VAL A 438 8.54 1.95 32.72
N CYS A 439 7.44 1.97 31.95
CA CYS A 439 6.13 1.54 32.46
C CYS A 439 6.16 0.08 32.92
N ARG A 440 6.81 -0.80 32.15
CA ARG A 440 6.95 -2.21 32.49
C ARG A 440 7.77 -2.43 33.77
N ASP A 441 8.90 -1.75 33.93
CA ASP A 441 9.72 -1.90 35.14
C ASP A 441 9.00 -1.32 36.37
N ALA A 442 8.32 -0.17 36.22
CA ALA A 442 7.49 0.41 37.28
C ALA A 442 6.36 -0.54 37.73
N ALA A 443 5.62 -1.14 36.79
CA ALA A 443 4.59 -2.13 37.09
C ALA A 443 5.16 -3.39 37.77
N MET A 444 6.39 -3.79 37.42
CA MET A 444 7.07 -4.93 38.04
C MET A 444 7.63 -4.61 39.44
N MET A 445 7.90 -3.34 39.78
CA MET A 445 8.34 -2.96 41.14
C MET A 445 7.32 -3.37 42.20
N GLN A 446 6.03 -3.32 41.86
CA GLN A 446 4.95 -3.76 42.73
C GLN A 446 5.15 -5.23 43.15
N MET A 447 5.41 -6.11 42.17
CA MET A 447 5.68 -7.53 42.42
C MET A 447 6.98 -7.71 43.21
N ARG A 448 8.04 -6.94 42.90
CA ARG A 448 9.33 -7.02 43.62
C ARG A 448 9.17 -6.71 45.10
N ARG A 449 8.44 -5.66 45.48
CA ARG A 449 8.18 -5.31 46.89
C ARG A 449 7.45 -6.42 47.67
N VAL A 450 6.49 -7.09 47.03
CA VAL A 450 5.76 -8.21 47.66
C VAL A 450 6.68 -9.43 47.79
N THR A 451 7.51 -9.69 46.78
CA THR A 451 8.32 -10.91 46.68
C THR A 451 9.63 -10.83 47.48
N GLU A 452 10.15 -9.64 47.74
CA GLU A 452 11.46 -9.41 48.41
C GLU A 452 11.55 -10.07 49.80
N ASN A 453 10.44 -10.27 50.49
CA ASN A 453 10.40 -10.85 51.84
C ASN A 453 9.73 -12.24 51.90
N LEU A 454 9.51 -12.91 50.76
CA LEU A 454 8.79 -14.18 50.69
C LEU A 454 9.65 -15.32 50.14
N SER A 455 9.48 -16.51 50.71
CA SER A 455 10.05 -17.76 50.20
C SER A 455 9.32 -18.26 48.95
N MET A 456 9.99 -19.09 48.14
CA MET A 456 9.41 -19.64 46.89
C MET A 456 8.11 -20.42 47.12
N THR A 457 7.94 -21.04 48.29
CA THR A 457 6.72 -21.73 48.71
C THR A 457 5.58 -20.77 49.05
N GLU A 458 5.88 -19.61 49.63
CA GLU A 458 4.87 -18.58 49.93
C GLU A 458 4.44 -17.86 48.66
N ILE A 459 5.36 -17.64 47.72
CA ILE A 459 5.06 -17.08 46.39
C ILE A 459 4.08 -18.01 45.64
N GLN A 460 4.24 -19.34 45.73
CA GLN A 460 3.29 -20.30 45.13
C GLN A 460 1.91 -20.26 45.78
N ASN A 461 1.82 -20.03 47.09
CA ASN A 461 0.54 -19.90 47.80
C ASN A 461 -0.18 -18.58 47.46
N ILE A 462 0.56 -17.48 47.33
CA ILE A 462 0.03 -16.20 46.83
C ILE A 462 -0.38 -16.34 45.36
N ALA A 463 0.33 -17.17 44.58
CA ALA A 463 -0.01 -17.46 43.19
C ALA A 463 -1.41 -18.08 43.02
N GLN A 464 -1.91 -18.79 44.02
CA GLN A 464 -3.26 -19.35 44.01
C GLN A 464 -4.34 -18.34 44.46
N ASN A 465 -3.98 -17.32 45.24
CA ASN A 465 -4.88 -16.25 45.73
C ASN A 465 -4.82 -14.96 44.88
N LEU A 466 -4.22 -15.03 43.68
CA LEU A 466 -3.67 -13.92 42.91
C LEU A 466 -4.67 -12.85 42.43
N LYS A 467 -5.98 -13.12 42.46
CA LYS A 467 -6.99 -12.21 41.86
C LYS A 467 -7.33 -10.99 42.70
N GLU A 468 -7.19 -11.04 44.02
CA GLU A 468 -7.61 -9.95 44.91
C GLU A 468 -6.47 -9.26 45.66
N GLN A 469 -5.31 -9.91 45.87
CA GLN A 469 -4.23 -9.36 46.69
C GLN A 469 -3.11 -8.63 45.92
N LEU A 470 -3.09 -8.73 44.59
CA LEU A 470 -2.02 -8.19 43.73
C LEU A 470 -2.41 -6.93 42.94
N GLN A 471 -3.48 -6.24 43.33
CA GLN A 471 -3.82 -4.90 42.82
C GLN A 471 -3.29 -3.80 43.74
N LEU A 472 -2.02 -3.89 44.18
CA LEU A 472 -1.41 -2.74 44.83
C LEU A 472 -1.18 -1.68 43.76
N PRO A 473 -1.61 -0.42 43.99
CA PRO A 473 -1.40 0.62 43.01
C PRO A 473 0.11 0.89 42.82
N THR A 474 0.50 1.17 41.58
CA THR A 474 1.87 1.61 41.26
C THR A 474 2.05 3.04 41.76
N LYS A 475 3.12 3.27 42.55
CA LYS A 475 3.39 4.56 43.18
C LYS A 475 4.35 5.40 42.32
N MET A 476 4.36 6.70 42.56
CA MET A 476 5.30 7.62 41.91
C MET A 476 6.78 7.25 42.12
N GLU A 477 7.12 6.71 43.30
CA GLU A 477 8.48 6.25 43.62
C GLU A 477 8.97 5.14 42.67
N ASP A 478 8.06 4.25 42.25
CA ASP A 478 8.39 3.15 41.34
C ASP A 478 8.83 3.67 39.97
N PHE A 479 8.16 4.70 39.48
CA PHE A 479 8.54 5.38 38.24
C PHE A 479 9.89 6.08 38.38
N THR A 480 10.16 6.75 39.50
CA THR A 480 11.47 7.38 39.70
C THR A 480 12.61 6.35 39.76
N ASN A 481 12.38 5.21 40.39
CA ASN A 481 13.33 4.10 40.42
C ASN A 481 13.53 3.49 39.03
N ALA A 482 12.46 3.31 38.25
CA ALA A 482 12.54 2.79 36.88
C ALA A 482 13.33 3.74 35.95
N ILE A 483 13.07 5.05 36.03
CA ILE A 483 13.79 6.09 35.27
C ILE A 483 15.28 6.09 35.61
N SER A 484 15.66 5.83 36.86
CA SER A 484 17.08 5.76 37.24
C SER A 484 17.82 4.55 36.66
N LYS A 485 17.10 3.47 36.30
CA LYS A 485 17.67 2.22 35.81
C LYS A 485 17.70 2.13 34.28
N ILE A 486 16.74 2.76 33.62
CA ILE A 486 16.57 2.68 32.16
C ILE A 486 17.13 3.95 31.55
N SER A 487 18.14 3.82 30.69
CA SER A 487 18.70 4.94 29.94
C SER A 487 18.02 5.11 28.58
N SER A 488 18.05 6.33 28.05
CA SER A 488 17.58 6.62 26.69
C SER A 488 18.42 5.88 25.65
N SER A 489 17.77 5.24 24.68
CA SER A 489 18.44 4.48 23.62
C SER A 489 19.00 5.34 22.49
N VAL A 490 18.55 6.60 22.37
CA VAL A 490 18.87 7.50 21.25
C VAL A 490 19.79 8.63 21.69
N SER A 491 20.92 8.80 21.01
CA SER A 491 21.86 9.90 21.27
C SER A 491 21.49 11.18 20.52
N LYS A 492 21.90 12.34 21.04
CA LYS A 492 21.68 13.65 20.38
C LYS A 492 22.37 13.73 19.01
N GLU A 493 23.55 13.14 18.88
CA GLU A 493 24.28 13.06 17.60
C GLU A 493 23.50 12.31 16.52
N MET A 494 22.76 11.26 16.90
CA MET A 494 21.89 10.53 15.96
C MET A 494 20.76 11.43 15.46
N LEU A 495 20.16 12.24 16.33
CA LEU A 495 19.10 13.18 15.96
C LEU A 495 19.59 14.22 14.96
N GLU A 496 20.76 14.81 15.20
CA GLU A 496 21.38 15.76 14.27
C GLU A 496 21.65 15.14 12.89
N LYS A 497 22.02 13.86 12.84
CA LYS A 497 22.19 13.13 11.58
C LYS A 497 20.86 12.99 10.83
N TYR A 498 19.77 12.67 11.52
CA TYR A 498 18.44 12.61 10.89
C TYR A 498 17.99 13.96 10.37
N ASP A 499 18.20 15.04 11.14
CA ASP A 499 17.84 16.40 10.72
C ASP A 499 18.62 16.85 9.49
N LYS A 500 19.92 16.54 9.45
CA LYS A 500 20.76 16.82 8.28
C LYS A 500 20.27 16.03 7.06
N TRP A 501 20.01 14.73 7.23
CA TRP A 501 19.52 13.90 6.14
C TRP A 501 18.14 14.35 5.64
N MET A 502 17.26 14.81 6.54
CA MET A 502 15.96 15.37 6.19
C MET A 502 16.08 16.68 5.40
N LYS A 503 17.05 17.53 5.71
CA LYS A 503 17.29 18.75 4.92
C LYS A 503 17.75 18.43 3.50
N ASP A 504 18.60 17.41 3.36
CA ASP A 504 19.18 17.05 2.06
C ASP A 504 18.21 16.22 1.20
N PHE A 505 17.42 15.34 1.82
CA PHE A 505 16.64 14.31 1.13
C PHE A 505 15.20 14.17 1.61
N GLY A 506 14.76 14.93 2.61
CA GLY A 506 13.38 14.89 3.10
C GLY A 506 12.40 15.46 2.07
N SER A 507 11.21 14.85 2.02
CA SER A 507 10.08 15.39 1.28
C SER A 507 8.96 15.68 2.27
N VAL A 508 9.08 16.78 3.02
CA VAL A 508 8.01 17.28 3.90
C VAL A 508 6.77 17.56 3.06
#